data_AF-A0A845DP79-F1
#
_entry.id   AF-A0A845DP79-F1
#
_cell.length_a   1.000
_cell.length_b   1.000
_cell.length_c   1.000
_cell.angle_alpha   90.00
_cell.angle_beta   90.00
_cell.angle_gamma   90.00
#
_symmetry.space_group_name_H-M   'P 1'
#
loop_
_entity.id
_entity.type
_entity.pdbx_description
1 polymer ?
#
loop_
_entity_poly.entity_id
_entity_poly.type
_entity_poly.pdbx_seq_one_letter_code
_entity_poly.pdbx_strand_id
1 'polypeptide(L)'
;MTSFLLVVSFLVDGLILFGLMIMMKKIRRTEELERRQEQVASEIEDLFSSYLYEIKEENKRMEAWASSSSVTEQVSAEGGDEEKHSMYVPPVPDPSVDDYQPSLHSKVMEMKKNGWSAEEAARALNKGKTEIELMYKFNR
;
A
#
# COMPACT_ATOMS: atom_id res chain seq x y z
N MET A 1 -29.90 -57.57 -29.39
CA MET A 1 -30.13 -57.12 -28.00
C MET A 1 -28.83 -56.88 -27.24
N THR A 2 -27.90 -57.84 -27.22
CA THR A 2 -26.59 -57.71 -26.55
C THR A 2 -25.68 -56.63 -27.16
N SER A 3 -25.62 -56.52 -28.49
CA SER A 3 -24.81 -55.49 -29.17
C SER A 3 -25.26 -54.07 -28.83
N PHE A 4 -26.56 -53.84 -28.65
CA PHE A 4 -27.10 -52.55 -28.24
C PHE A 4 -26.66 -52.18 -26.82
N LEU A 5 -26.74 -53.14 -25.88
CA LEU A 5 -26.25 -52.96 -24.51
C LEU A 5 -24.74 -52.68 -24.45
N LEU A 6 -23.93 -53.34 -25.29
CA LEU A 6 -22.48 -53.07 -25.36
C LEU A 6 -22.16 -51.67 -25.86
N VAL A 7 -22.87 -51.17 -26.87
CA VAL A 7 -22.68 -49.80 -27.38
C VAL A 7 -23.04 -48.78 -26.30
N VAL A 8 -24.15 -48.99 -25.57
CA VAL A 8 -24.55 -48.09 -24.49
C VAL A 8 -23.53 -48.09 -23.34
N SER A 9 -23.01 -49.27 -22.95
CA SER A 9 -21.95 -49.37 -21.93
C SER A 9 -20.70 -48.60 -22.34
N PHE A 10 -20.24 -48.80 -23.59
CA PHE A 10 -19.07 -48.11 -24.12
C PHE A 10 -19.24 -46.58 -24.15
N LEU A 11 -20.46 -46.10 -24.44
CA LEU A 11 -20.77 -44.68 -24.49
C LEU A 11 -20.76 -44.05 -23.10
N VAL A 12 -21.29 -44.76 -22.09
CA VAL A 12 -21.23 -44.36 -20.68
C VAL A 12 -19.78 -44.32 -20.17
N ASP A 13 -18.98 -45.34 -20.50
CA ASP A 13 -17.57 -45.39 -20.14
C ASP A 13 -16.79 -44.21 -20.75
N GLY A 14 -17.09 -43.86 -22.00
CA GLY A 14 -16.53 -42.67 -22.66
C GLY A 14 -16.85 -41.36 -21.94
N LEU A 15 -18.10 -41.20 -21.47
CA LEU A 15 -18.51 -40.03 -20.69
C LEU A 15 -17.80 -39.96 -19.32
N ILE A 16 -17.61 -41.10 -18.66
CA ILE A 16 -16.88 -41.18 -17.38
C ILE A 16 -15.42 -40.78 -17.60
N LEU A 17 -14.76 -41.32 -18.62
CA LEU A 17 -13.38 -40.98 -18.96
C LEU A 17 -13.23 -39.49 -19.33
N PHE A 18 -14.20 -38.94 -20.04
CA PHE A 18 -14.22 -37.51 -20.38
C PHE A 18 -14.34 -36.64 -19.12
N GLY A 19 -15.22 -37.01 -18.19
CA GLY A 19 -15.34 -36.33 -16.89
C GLY A 19 -14.04 -36.39 -16.08
N LEU A 20 -13.39 -37.56 -16.06
CA LEU A 20 -12.11 -37.77 -15.40
C LEU A 20 -11.01 -36.88 -16.01
N MET A 21 -10.99 -36.72 -17.34
CA MET A 21 -10.07 -35.82 -18.02
C MET A 21 -10.26 -34.35 -17.63
N ILE A 22 -11.51 -33.86 -17.55
CA ILE A 22 -11.81 -32.50 -17.12
C ILE A 22 -11.34 -32.27 -15.68
N MET A 23 -11.63 -33.22 -14.80
CA MET A 23 -11.25 -33.14 -13.39
C MET A 23 -9.72 -33.12 -13.22
N MET A 24 -8.99 -33.97 -13.97
CA MET A 24 -7.53 -33.97 -13.97
C MET A 24 -6.96 -32.62 -14.42
N LYS A 25 -7.53 -31.99 -15.46
CA LYS A 25 -7.11 -30.65 -15.89
C LYS A 25 -7.37 -29.59 -14.82
N LYS A 26 -8.50 -29.65 -14.12
CA LYS A 26 -8.84 -28.72 -13.04
C LYS A 26 -7.86 -28.84 -11.87
N ILE A 27 -7.58 -30.08 -11.43
CA ILE A 27 -6.66 -30.37 -10.32
C ILE A 27 -5.25 -29.88 -10.63
N ARG A 28 -4.72 -30.18 -11.83
CA ARG A 28 -3.38 -29.75 -12.23
C ARG A 28 -3.24 -28.22 -12.31
N ARG A 29 -4.28 -27.52 -12.75
CA ARG A 29 -4.28 -26.03 -12.79
C ARG A 29 -4.19 -25.42 -11.39
N THR A 30 -4.93 -25.96 -10.42
CA THR A 30 -4.87 -25.48 -9.04
C THR A 30 -3.52 -25.75 -8.39
N GLU A 31 -2.93 -26.93 -8.62
CA GLU A 31 -1.60 -27.27 -8.09
C GLU A 31 -0.49 -26.36 -8.64
N GLU A 32 -0.53 -26.04 -9.93
CA GLU A 32 0.44 -25.10 -10.54
C GLU A 32 0.28 -23.67 -9.98
N LEU A 33 -0.97 -23.24 -9.72
CA LEU A 33 -1.25 -21.93 -9.13
C LEU A 33 -0.73 -21.83 -7.69
N GLU A 34 -0.91 -22.87 -6.87
CA GLU A 34 -0.40 -22.90 -5.50
C GLU A 34 1.13 -22.79 -5.47
N ARG A 35 1.84 -23.56 -6.30
CA ARG A 35 3.31 -23.47 -6.37
C ARG A 35 3.81 -22.09 -6.81
N ARG A 36 3.15 -21.46 -7.78
CA ARG A 36 3.49 -20.10 -8.20
C ARG A 36 3.26 -19.09 -7.09
N GLN A 37 2.18 -19.25 -6.31
CA GLN A 37 1.92 -18.38 -5.16
C GLN A 37 3.01 -18.52 -4.09
N GLU A 38 3.44 -19.73 -3.78
CA GLU A 38 4.51 -19.99 -2.81
C GLU A 38 5.83 -19.34 -3.24
N GLN A 39 6.21 -19.47 -4.52
CA GLN A 39 7.41 -18.84 -5.07
C GLN A 39 7.33 -17.31 -5.03
N VAL A 40 6.20 -16.73 -5.42
CA VAL A 40 6.02 -15.27 -5.37
C VAL A 40 6.06 -14.77 -3.94
N ALA A 41 5.50 -15.51 -2.97
CA ALA A 41 5.59 -15.17 -1.56
C ALA A 41 7.04 -15.14 -1.08
N SER A 42 7.87 -16.12 -1.43
CA SER A 42 9.29 -16.12 -1.05
C SER A 42 10.07 -14.97 -1.69
N GLU A 43 9.82 -14.67 -2.97
CA GLU A 43 10.46 -13.53 -3.65
C GLU A 43 10.10 -12.19 -2.98
N ILE A 44 8.86 -12.06 -2.51
CA ILE A 44 8.39 -10.90 -1.75
C ILE A 44 9.09 -10.82 -0.38
N GLU A 45 9.21 -11.93 0.35
CA GLU A 45 9.90 -11.98 1.65
C GLU A 45 11.38 -11.58 1.53
N ASP A 46 12.07 -12.06 0.50
CA ASP A 46 13.47 -11.70 0.23
C ASP A 46 13.60 -10.21 -0.10
N LEU A 47 12.71 -9.67 -0.94
CA LEU A 47 12.68 -8.24 -1.28
C LEU A 47 12.43 -7.38 -0.03
N PHE A 48 11.43 -7.72 0.78
CA PHE A 48 11.15 -7.00 2.02
C PHE A 48 12.32 -7.07 3.00
N SER A 49 12.96 -8.23 3.13
CA SER A 49 14.14 -8.40 3.98
C SER A 49 15.29 -7.51 3.54
N SER A 50 15.54 -7.43 2.22
CA SER A 50 16.56 -6.55 1.66
C SER A 50 16.26 -5.06 1.94
N TYR A 51 15.00 -4.64 1.76
CA TYR A 51 14.58 -3.26 1.98
C TYR A 51 14.59 -2.87 3.47
N LEU A 52 14.15 -3.76 4.36
CA LEU A 52 14.21 -3.54 5.80
C LEU A 52 15.66 -3.48 6.30
N TYR A 53 16.55 -4.27 5.71
CA TYR A 53 17.97 -4.21 5.99
C TYR A 53 18.55 -2.86 5.56
N GLU A 54 18.25 -2.41 4.35
CA GLU A 54 18.68 -1.12 3.81
C GLU A 54 18.21 0.07 4.66
N ILE A 55 16.93 0.10 5.06
CA ILE A 55 16.40 1.14 5.95
C ILE A 55 17.10 1.10 7.31
N LYS A 56 17.32 -0.08 7.88
CA LYS A 56 18.00 -0.22 9.18
C LYS A 56 19.44 0.29 9.10
N GLU A 57 20.14 -0.02 8.02
CA GLU A 57 21.49 0.47 7.76
C GLU A 57 21.51 1.99 7.56
N GLU A 58 20.55 2.53 6.82
CA GLU A 58 20.38 3.96 6.61
C GLU A 58 20.10 4.71 7.93
N ASN A 59 19.21 4.20 8.79
CA ASN A 59 18.97 4.77 10.12
C ASN A 59 20.26 4.81 10.95
N LYS A 60 21.08 3.75 10.92
CA LYS A 60 22.37 3.72 11.61
C LYS A 60 23.37 4.73 11.04
N ARG A 61 23.35 4.93 9.72
CA ARG A 61 24.17 5.96 9.04
C ARG A 61 23.72 7.37 9.44
N MET A 62 22.41 7.60 9.57
CA MET A 62 21.87 8.87 10.07
C MET A 62 22.28 9.12 11.52
N GLU A 63 22.24 8.11 12.40
CA GLU A 63 22.74 8.23 13.77
C GLU A 63 24.25 8.57 13.82
N ALA A 64 25.04 7.97 12.94
CA ALA A 64 26.47 8.28 12.79
C ALA A 64 26.70 9.71 12.30
N TRP A 65 25.91 10.18 11.33
CA TRP A 65 25.98 11.57 10.85
C TRP A 65 25.54 12.57 11.93
N ALA A 66 24.42 12.30 12.61
CA ALA A 66 23.92 13.14 13.70
C ALA A 66 24.91 13.22 14.87
N SER A 67 25.53 12.09 15.26
CA SER A 67 26.59 12.09 16.28
C SER A 67 27.85 12.83 15.81
N SER A 68 28.21 12.72 14.53
CA SER A 68 29.38 13.43 13.96
C SER A 68 29.15 14.95 13.76
N SER A 69 27.92 15.38 13.53
CA SER A 69 27.55 16.79 13.34
C SER A 69 27.44 17.60 14.64
N SER A 70 27.61 16.97 15.81
CA SER A 70 27.66 17.68 17.10
C SER A 70 28.96 18.48 17.34
N VAL A 71 29.90 18.52 16.38
CA VAL A 71 31.23 19.14 16.55
C VAL A 71 31.49 20.34 15.63
N THR A 72 30.50 20.90 14.92
CA THR A 72 30.74 22.14 14.13
C THR A 72 29.63 23.15 14.30
N GLU A 73 29.63 23.78 15.47
CA GLU A 73 29.06 25.11 15.63
C GLU A 73 29.99 25.92 16.56
N GLN A 74 31.10 26.40 15.98
CA GLN A 74 31.83 27.54 16.52
C GLN A 74 31.39 28.78 15.75
N VAL A 75 30.47 29.55 16.33
CA VAL A 75 30.40 31.00 16.14
C VAL A 75 30.23 31.64 17.53
N SER A 76 31.22 32.46 17.89
CA SER A 76 31.36 33.18 19.14
C SER A 76 30.15 34.06 19.51
N ALA A 77 29.71 34.01 20.77
CA ALA A 77 29.99 35.04 21.79
C ALA A 77 29.14 34.81 23.05
N GLU A 78 29.85 34.58 24.17
CA GLU A 78 29.52 34.88 25.58
C GLU A 78 28.13 34.58 26.16
N GLY A 79 28.13 33.69 27.15
CA GLY A 79 27.07 33.55 28.15
C GLY A 79 27.01 32.14 28.70
N GLY A 80 27.55 31.92 29.91
CA GLY A 80 27.54 30.62 30.57
C GLY A 80 26.13 30.10 30.85
N ASP A 81 25.96 28.78 30.81
CA ASP A 81 25.65 27.97 31.99
C ASP A 81 25.49 26.49 31.59
N GLU A 82 26.13 25.66 32.42
CA GLU A 82 25.88 24.25 32.75
C GLU A 82 25.35 23.25 31.70
N GLU A 83 26.15 22.19 31.56
CA GLU A 83 25.81 20.90 30.98
C GLU A 83 24.40 20.42 31.38
N LYS A 84 23.50 20.33 30.39
CA LYS A 84 22.41 19.36 30.41
C LYS A 84 22.36 18.66 29.08
N HIS A 85 22.75 17.38 29.10
CA HIS A 85 22.32 16.39 28.13
C HIS A 85 20.78 16.39 28.13
N SER A 86 20.14 17.23 27.32
CA SER A 86 18.70 17.39 27.34
C SER A 86 18.08 16.12 26.78
N MET A 87 17.41 15.36 27.65
CA MET A 87 16.50 14.30 27.25
C MET A 87 15.52 14.88 26.23
N TYR A 88 15.45 14.27 25.04
CA TYR A 88 14.59 14.76 23.97
C TYR A 88 13.16 14.91 24.47
N VAL A 89 12.65 16.15 24.46
CA VAL A 89 11.24 16.44 24.69
C VAL A 89 10.64 16.70 23.32
N PRO A 90 9.67 15.88 22.87
CA PRO A 90 8.99 16.12 21.59
C PRO A 90 8.44 17.55 21.54
N PRO A 91 8.55 18.23 20.39
CA PRO A 91 7.96 19.55 20.23
C PRO A 91 6.45 19.45 20.50
N VAL A 92 6.01 20.14 21.54
CA VAL A 92 4.58 20.28 21.87
C VAL A 92 4.04 21.29 20.86
N PRO A 93 2.95 20.97 20.13
CA PRO A 93 2.34 21.92 19.20
C PRO A 93 2.02 23.22 19.94
N ASP A 94 2.51 24.34 19.41
CA ASP A 94 2.12 25.66 19.92
C ASP A 94 0.61 25.82 19.69
N PRO A 95 -0.21 25.99 20.74
CA PRO A 95 -1.66 26.15 20.59
C PRO A 95 -2.05 27.41 19.80
N SER A 96 -1.08 28.29 19.48
CA SER A 96 -1.29 29.49 18.68
C SER A 96 -0.97 29.33 17.19
N VAL A 97 -0.42 28.20 16.75
CA VAL A 97 -0.10 27.90 15.34
C VAL A 97 -0.92 26.70 14.86
N ASP A 98 -2.23 26.89 14.74
CA ASP A 98 -3.14 25.96 14.09
C ASP A 98 -3.10 26.19 12.56
N ASP A 99 -1.94 25.97 11.94
CA ASP A 99 -1.82 25.95 10.47
C ASP A 99 -2.38 24.63 9.92
N TYR A 100 -3.65 24.35 10.23
CA TYR A 100 -4.39 23.27 9.60
C TYR A 100 -4.62 23.63 8.14
N GLN A 101 -3.77 23.11 7.25
CA GLN A 101 -4.03 23.15 5.82
C GLN A 101 -4.87 21.94 5.42
N PRO A 102 -6.17 22.10 5.10
CA PRO A 102 -6.99 21.00 4.65
C PRO A 102 -6.41 20.40 3.38
N SER A 103 -6.31 19.07 3.34
CA SER A 103 -5.94 18.36 2.13
C SER A 103 -6.92 18.68 0.99
N LEU A 104 -6.46 18.54 -0.25
CA LEU A 104 -7.32 18.73 -1.43
C LEU A 104 -8.60 17.87 -1.33
N HIS A 105 -8.47 16.62 -0.89
CA HIS A 105 -9.61 15.73 -0.70
C HIS A 105 -10.57 16.25 0.38
N SER A 106 -10.05 16.70 1.52
CA SER A 106 -10.86 17.28 2.62
C SER A 106 -11.68 18.46 2.12
N LYS A 107 -11.06 19.35 1.34
CA LYS A 107 -11.72 20.54 0.76
C LYS A 107 -12.82 20.17 -0.24
N VAL A 108 -12.57 19.17 -1.10
CA VAL A 108 -13.57 18.63 -2.04
C VAL A 108 -14.77 18.04 -1.30
N MET A 109 -14.53 17.31 -0.21
CA MET A 109 -15.58 16.68 0.59
C MET A 109 -16.38 17.70 1.41
N GLU A 110 -15.75 18.76 1.89
CA GLU A 110 -16.43 19.89 2.52
C GLU A 110 -17.35 20.60 1.53
N MET A 111 -16.87 20.89 0.31
CA MET A 111 -17.70 21.45 -0.77
C MET A 111 -18.89 20.53 -1.12
N LYS A 112 -18.69 19.21 -1.13
CA LYS A 112 -19.77 18.22 -1.31
C LYS A 112 -20.83 18.32 -0.21
N LYS A 113 -20.40 18.41 1.05
CA LYS A 113 -21.30 18.56 2.22
C LYS A 113 -22.08 19.87 2.15
N ASN A 114 -21.45 20.93 1.65
CA ASN A 114 -22.06 22.23 1.40
C ASN A 114 -22.95 22.26 0.14
N GLY A 115 -23.14 21.13 -0.54
CA GLY A 115 -24.07 20.98 -1.66
C GLY A 115 -23.55 21.45 -3.02
N TRP A 116 -22.24 21.68 -3.16
CA TRP A 116 -21.65 22.14 -4.42
C TRP A 116 -21.73 21.06 -5.50
N SER A 117 -21.93 21.48 -6.75
CA SER A 117 -21.85 20.56 -7.88
C SER A 117 -20.39 20.20 -8.18
N ALA A 118 -20.15 19.00 -8.72
CA ALA A 118 -18.81 18.54 -9.09
C ALA A 118 -18.11 19.50 -10.08
N GLU A 119 -18.88 20.25 -10.86
CA GLU A 119 -18.37 21.22 -11.83
C GLU A 119 -17.95 22.54 -11.19
N GLU A 120 -18.67 23.01 -10.17
CA GLU A 120 -18.31 24.22 -9.42
C GLU A 120 -17.08 23.97 -8.54
N ALA A 121 -17.01 22.80 -7.89
CA ALA A 121 -15.84 22.41 -7.11
C ALA A 121 -14.58 22.25 -7.99
N ALA A 122 -14.73 21.72 -9.21
CA ALA A 122 -13.64 21.62 -10.18
C ALA A 122 -13.09 22.99 -10.60
N ARG A 123 -13.98 23.96 -10.86
CA ARG A 123 -13.57 25.34 -11.18
C ARG A 123 -12.91 26.05 -9.99
N ALA A 124 -13.46 25.89 -8.78
CA ALA A 124 -12.94 26.51 -7.57
C ALA A 124 -11.55 26.00 -7.18
N LEU A 125 -11.26 24.72 -7.43
CA LEU A 125 -9.98 24.08 -7.09
C LEU A 125 -9.00 24.00 -8.26
N ASN A 126 -9.39 24.48 -9.44
CA ASN A 126 -8.65 24.35 -10.69
C ASN A 126 -8.22 22.89 -10.96
N LYS A 127 -9.20 21.97 -10.84
CA LYS A 127 -9.04 20.53 -11.05
C LYS A 127 -9.98 20.03 -12.14
N GLY A 128 -9.71 18.84 -12.68
CA GLY A 128 -10.56 18.25 -13.70
C GLY A 128 -11.95 17.90 -13.15
N LYS A 129 -13.02 18.14 -13.93
CA LYS A 129 -14.39 17.72 -13.57
C LYS A 129 -14.46 16.22 -13.25
N THR A 130 -13.73 15.41 -14.01
CA THR A 130 -13.62 13.97 -13.82
C THR A 130 -12.92 13.61 -12.51
N GLU A 131 -11.86 14.32 -12.11
CA GLU A 131 -11.12 14.07 -10.87
C GLU A 131 -12.01 14.32 -9.64
N ILE A 132 -12.75 15.42 -9.64
CA ILE A 132 -13.68 15.77 -8.56
C ILE A 132 -14.85 14.79 -8.48
N GLU A 133 -15.42 14.41 -9.63
CA GLU A 133 -16.48 13.42 -9.69
C GLU A 133 -16.00 12.04 -9.18
N LEU A 134 -14.76 11.69 -9.49
CA LEU A 134 -14.12 10.47 -9.00
C LEU A 134 -13.97 10.51 -7.47
N MET A 135 -13.51 11.63 -6.91
CA MET A 135 -13.43 11.84 -5.46
C MET A 135 -14.80 11.74 -4.78
N TYR A 136 -15.87 12.21 -5.43
CA TYR A 136 -17.23 12.09 -4.90
C TYR A 136 -17.74 10.65 -4.88
N LYS A 137 -17.32 9.82 -5.86
CA LYS A 137 -17.75 8.42 -6.00
C LYS A 137 -16.98 7.45 -5.09
N PHE A 138 -15.68 7.64 -4.92
CA PHE A 138 -14.86 6.74 -4.09
C PHE A 138 -15.10 6.87 -2.59
N ASN A 139 -15.70 7.98 -2.14
CA ASN A 139 -16.04 8.20 -0.74
C ASN A 139 -17.54 8.04 -0.46
N ARG A 140 -18.15 6.98 -1.01
CA ARG A 140 -19.53 6.56 -0.73
C ARG A 140 -19.54 5.34 0.18
#